data_AF-A0A3N9V870-F1
#
_entry.id   AF-A0A3N9V870-F1
#
_cell.length_a   1.000
_cell.length_b   1.000
_cell.length_c   1.000
_cell.angle_alpha   90.00
_cell.angle_beta   90.00
_cell.angle_gamma   90.00
#
_symmetry.space_group_name_H-M   'P 1'
#
loop_
_entity.id
_entity.type
_entity.pdbx_description
1 polymer ?
#
loop_
_entity_poly.entity_id
_entity_poly.type
_entity_poly.pdbx_seq_one_letter_code
_entity_poly.pdbx_strand_id
1 'polypeptide(L)'
;MEMTEREWKIADALARAMAPNVDANEVGKVLAFWRRWHDPKKVFDLVKRLPESGQVRSGRTRGYYEAMSRYFDQHLRDVRPEVFGLILGWSFRLMRYYQFELSCKDYRSNRRMQR
;
A
#
# COMPACT_ATOMS: atom_id res chain seq x y z
N MET A 1 -21.83 0.70 -1.57
CA MET A 1 -21.42 -0.70 -1.34
C MET A 1 -20.72 -0.77 -0.01
N GLU A 2 -21.14 -1.67 0.85
CA GLU A 2 -20.50 -1.94 2.14
C GLU A 2 -19.53 -3.11 1.98
N MET A 3 -18.37 -3.03 2.63
CA MET A 3 -17.36 -4.10 2.59
C MET A 3 -17.74 -5.20 3.59
N THR A 4 -17.59 -6.45 3.16
CA THR A 4 -17.73 -7.61 4.04
C THR A 4 -16.60 -7.67 5.07
N GLU A 5 -16.80 -8.43 6.15
CA GLU A 5 -15.76 -8.66 7.15
C GLU A 5 -14.47 -9.24 6.54
N ARG A 6 -14.59 -10.11 5.53
CA ARG A 6 -13.44 -10.66 4.81
C ARG A 6 -12.67 -9.56 4.07
N GLU A 7 -13.37 -8.66 3.37
CA GLU A 7 -12.76 -7.57 2.62
C GLU A 7 -12.08 -6.55 3.57
N TRP A 8 -12.66 -6.32 4.74
CA TRP A 8 -12.03 -5.54 5.81
C TRP A 8 -10.74 -6.19 6.33
N LYS A 9 -10.75 -7.50 6.56
CA LYS A 9 -9.54 -8.25 6.97
C LYS A 9 -8.44 -8.17 5.92
N ILE A 10 -8.79 -8.21 4.63
CA ILE A 10 -7.83 -8.00 3.54
C ILE A 10 -7.24 -6.60 3.61
N ALA A 11 -8.07 -5.57 3.83
CA ALA A 11 -7.59 -4.19 3.89
C ALA A 11 -6.64 -3.93 5.08
N ASP A 12 -6.97 -4.44 6.26
CA ASP A 12 -6.11 -4.38 7.44
C ASP A 12 -4.79 -5.13 7.22
N ALA A 13 -4.85 -6.36 6.69
CA ALA A 13 -3.65 -7.16 6.41
C ALA A 13 -2.71 -6.48 5.40
N LEU A 14 -3.27 -5.95 4.30
CA LEU A 14 -2.50 -5.23 3.30
C LEU A 14 -1.88 -3.95 3.87
N ALA A 15 -2.63 -3.20 4.68
CA ALA A 15 -2.12 -2.00 5.34
C ALA A 15 -0.94 -2.31 6.28
N ARG A 16 -1.04 -3.38 7.09
CA ARG A 16 0.03 -3.82 7.98
C ARG A 16 1.27 -4.29 7.23
N ALA A 17 1.09 -4.98 6.10
CA ALA A 17 2.20 -5.42 5.26
C ALA A 17 2.96 -4.24 4.63
N MET A 18 2.25 -3.18 4.22
CA MET A 18 2.85 -1.99 3.59
C MET A 18 3.45 -0.99 4.58
N ALA A 19 2.86 -0.82 5.77
CA ALA A 19 3.21 0.25 6.69
C ALA A 19 4.72 0.36 7.03
N PRO A 20 5.47 -0.73 7.26
CA PRO A 20 6.87 -0.63 7.65
C PRO A 20 7.82 -0.21 6.52
N ASN A 21 7.49 -0.51 5.27
CA ASN A 21 8.47 -0.51 4.18
C ASN A 21 7.99 0.12 2.86
N VAL A 22 6.78 0.67 2.81
CA VAL A 22 6.24 1.36 1.63
C VAL A 22 5.92 2.81 1.97
N ASP A 23 6.23 3.73 1.07
CA ASP A 23 5.87 5.14 1.25
C ASP A 23 4.41 5.39 0.89
N ALA A 24 3.66 6.02 1.81
CA ALA A 24 2.25 6.30 1.60
C ALA A 24 1.98 7.21 0.39
N ASN A 25 2.90 8.10 0.00
CA ASN A 25 2.72 8.95 -1.17
C ASN A 25 2.74 8.13 -2.46
N GLU A 26 3.56 7.08 -2.55
CA GLU A 26 3.57 6.18 -3.71
C GLU A 26 2.29 5.35 -3.79
N VAL A 27 1.79 4.83 -2.66
CA VAL A 27 0.47 4.17 -2.61
C VAL A 27 -0.64 5.13 -3.02
N GLY A 28 -0.56 6.41 -2.61
CA GLY A 28 -1.50 7.45 -2.99
C GLY A 28 -1.55 7.69 -4.50
N LYS A 29 -0.40 7.67 -5.19
CA LYS A 29 -0.33 7.76 -6.66
C LYS A 29 -1.00 6.56 -7.33
N VAL A 30 -0.76 5.35 -6.81
CA VAL A 30 -1.39 4.13 -7.33
C VAL A 30 -2.91 4.14 -7.13
N LEU A 31 -3.39 4.61 -5.98
CA LEU A 31 -4.82 4.79 -5.74
C LEU A 31 -5.43 5.84 -6.68
N ALA A 32 -4.74 6.95 -6.93
CA ALA A 32 -5.18 7.96 -7.90
C ALA A 32 -5.23 7.39 -9.33
N PHE A 33 -4.27 6.55 -9.70
CA PHE A 33 -4.28 5.83 -10.97
C PHE A 33 -5.49 4.88 -11.06
N TRP A 34 -5.77 4.08 -10.01
CA TRP A 34 -6.96 3.23 -9.97
C TRP A 34 -8.25 4.06 -10.16
N ARG A 35 -8.40 5.19 -9.46
CA ARG A 35 -9.59 6.07 -9.58
C ARG A 35 -9.80 6.61 -11.00
N ARG A 36 -8.75 6.69 -11.82
CA ARG A 36 -8.85 7.14 -13.21
C ARG A 36 -9.29 6.02 -14.15
N TRP A 37 -8.83 4.80 -13.91
CA TRP A 37 -8.98 3.69 -14.86
C TRP A 37 -9.99 2.63 -14.45
N HIS A 38 -10.30 2.55 -13.15
CA HIS A 38 -11.19 1.56 -12.53
C HIS A 38 -10.91 0.10 -12.93
N ASP A 39 -9.65 -0.22 -13.21
CA ASP A 39 -9.23 -1.53 -13.70
C ASP A 39 -8.08 -2.09 -12.83
N PRO A 40 -8.33 -3.15 -12.05
CA PRO A 40 -7.30 -3.82 -11.25
C PRO A 40 -6.11 -4.30 -12.08
N LYS A 41 -6.32 -4.79 -13.31
CA LYS A 41 -5.24 -5.31 -14.16
C LYS A 41 -4.24 -4.21 -14.49
N LYS A 42 -4.73 -3.01 -14.83
CA LYS A 42 -3.87 -1.85 -15.07
C LYS A 42 -3.07 -1.44 -13.83
N VAL A 43 -3.63 -1.60 -12.63
CA VAL A 43 -2.93 -1.34 -11.37
C VAL A 43 -1.80 -2.35 -11.17
N PHE A 44 -2.07 -3.65 -11.36
CA PHE A 44 -1.05 -4.69 -11.30
C PHE A 44 0.07 -4.47 -12.32
N ASP A 45 -0.30 -4.13 -13.56
CA ASP A 45 0.66 -3.86 -14.62
C ASP A 45 1.48 -2.60 -14.34
N LEU A 46 0.88 -1.58 -13.71
CA LEU A 46 1.60 -0.37 -13.32
C LEU A 46 2.70 -0.71 -12.30
N VAL A 47 2.34 -1.37 -11.19
CA VAL A 47 3.29 -1.64 -10.11
C VAL A 47 4.39 -2.62 -10.52
N LYS A 48 4.12 -3.50 -11.50
CA LYS A 48 5.14 -4.39 -12.09
C LYS A 48 6.08 -3.67 -13.07
N ARG A 49 5.55 -2.80 -13.94
CA ARG A 49 6.35 -2.16 -15.01
C ARG A 49 7.14 -0.93 -14.55
N LEU A 50 6.62 -0.17 -13.58
CA LEU A 50 7.25 1.09 -13.18
C LEU A 50 8.68 0.95 -12.62
N PRO A 51 9.02 -0.10 -11.86
CA PRO A 51 10.41 -0.42 -11.48
C PRO A 51 11.37 -0.59 -12.66
N GLU A 52 10.87 -1.08 -13.80
CA GLU A 52 11.66 -1.48 -14.97
C GLU A 52 11.74 -0.37 -16.04
N SER A 53 10.80 0.58 -16.02
CA SER A 53 10.64 1.58 -17.09
C SER A 53 11.71 2.69 -17.13
N GLY A 54 12.60 2.75 -16.13
CA GLY A 54 13.58 3.85 -15.98
C GLY A 54 12.96 5.20 -15.57
N GLN A 55 11.63 5.31 -15.46
CA GLN A 55 10.96 6.51 -14.99
C GLN A 55 11.19 6.74 -13.49
N VAL A 56 11.41 5.67 -12.73
CA VAL A 56 11.76 5.73 -11.31
C VAL A 56 13.29 5.76 -11.19
N ARG A 57 13.83 6.96 -10.97
CA ARG A 57 15.28 7.17 -10.86
C ARG A 57 15.85 6.85 -9.47
N SER A 58 15.00 6.80 -8.45
CA SER A 58 15.39 6.48 -7.07
C SER A 58 15.28 4.99 -6.81
N GLY A 59 16.39 4.34 -6.43
CA GLY A 59 16.39 2.93 -6.02
C GLY A 59 15.44 2.63 -4.85
N ARG A 60 15.24 3.61 -3.95
CA ARG A 60 14.28 3.50 -2.85
C ARG A 60 12.84 3.47 -3.34
N THR A 61 12.50 4.36 -4.27
CA THR A 61 11.16 4.38 -4.87
C THR A 61 10.90 3.10 -5.67
N ARG A 62 11.91 2.59 -6.38
CA ARG A 62 11.83 1.29 -7.07
C ARG A 62 11.46 0.16 -6.10
N GLY A 63 12.14 0.09 -4.96
CA GLY A 63 11.85 -0.90 -3.92
C GLY A 63 10.41 -0.81 -3.37
N TYR A 64 9.83 0.39 -3.29
CA TYR A 64 8.43 0.54 -2.90
C TYR A 64 7.45 -0.09 -3.90
N TYR A 65 7.70 0.08 -5.21
CA TYR A 65 6.86 -0.52 -6.26
C TYR A 65 7.03 -2.04 -6.32
N GLU A 66 8.24 -2.56 -6.14
CA GLU A 66 8.48 -4.00 -6.03
C GLU A 66 7.75 -4.60 -4.81
N ALA A 67 7.80 -3.92 -3.65
CA ALA A 67 7.05 -4.33 -2.46
C ALA A 67 5.53 -4.27 -2.68
N MET A 68 5.01 -3.19 -3.28
CA MET A 68 3.59 -3.08 -3.63
C MET A 68 3.16 -4.19 -4.58
N SER A 69 3.95 -4.49 -5.61
CA SER A 69 3.65 -5.60 -6.53
C SER A 69 3.48 -6.93 -5.78
N ARG A 70 4.40 -7.25 -4.87
CA ARG A 70 4.32 -8.47 -4.05
C ARG A 70 3.08 -8.49 -3.15
N TYR A 71 2.82 -7.41 -2.40
CA TYR A 71 1.71 -7.37 -1.46
C TYR A 71 0.35 -7.34 -2.16
N PHE A 72 0.24 -6.65 -3.29
CA PHE A 72 -0.99 -6.63 -4.08
C PHE A 72 -1.27 -8.01 -4.65
N ASP A 73 -0.23 -8.72 -5.09
CA ASP A 73 -0.38 -10.09 -5.57
C ASP A 73 -0.87 -11.03 -4.46
N GLN A 74 -0.33 -10.90 -3.25
CA GLN A 74 -0.71 -11.71 -2.10
C GLN A 74 -2.13 -11.43 -1.59
N HIS A 75 -2.57 -10.17 -1.62
CA HIS A 75 -3.80 -9.76 -0.93
C HIS A 75 -4.95 -9.39 -1.87
N LEU A 76 -4.67 -8.95 -3.09
CA LEU A 76 -5.65 -8.37 -4.01
C LEU A 76 -5.87 -9.17 -5.29
N ARG A 77 -5.06 -10.21 -5.58
CA ARG A 77 -5.15 -10.97 -6.85
C ARG A 77 -6.53 -11.56 -7.10
N ASP A 78 -7.16 -12.13 -6.08
CA ASP A 78 -8.45 -12.81 -6.19
C ASP A 78 -9.63 -11.92 -5.74
N VAL A 79 -9.37 -10.62 -5.55
CA VAL A 79 -10.39 -9.66 -5.16
C VAL A 79 -11.23 -9.28 -6.38
N ARG A 80 -12.56 -9.27 -6.21
CA ARG A 80 -13.47 -8.89 -7.28
C ARG A 80 -13.26 -7.41 -7.67
N PRO A 81 -13.30 -7.07 -8.97
CA PRO A 81 -13.01 -5.70 -9.43
C PRO A 81 -13.85 -4.61 -8.74
N GLU A 82 -15.09 -4.91 -8.38
CA GLU A 82 -16.05 -3.95 -7.80
C GLU A 82 -15.65 -3.48 -6.40
N VAL A 83 -14.92 -4.32 -5.66
CA VAL A 83 -14.50 -4.03 -4.28
C VAL A 83 -13.00 -3.70 -4.16
N PHE A 84 -12.22 -3.94 -5.23
CA PHE A 84 -10.77 -3.68 -5.27
C PHE A 84 -10.41 -2.27 -4.78
N GLY A 85 -11.10 -1.25 -5.29
CA GLY A 85 -10.82 0.14 -4.92
C GLY A 85 -11.20 0.48 -3.49
N LEU A 86 -12.26 -0.15 -2.96
CA LEU A 86 -12.66 0.03 -1.56
C LEU A 86 -11.58 -0.55 -0.63
N ILE A 87 -11.12 -1.78 -0.91
CA ILE A 87 -10.04 -2.41 -0.16
C ILE A 87 -8.77 -1.57 -0.25
N LEU A 88 -8.35 -1.15 -1.45
CA LEU A 88 -7.13 -0.35 -1.64
C LEU A 88 -7.22 1.02 -0.92
N GLY A 89 -8.38 1.67 -0.99
CA GLY A 89 -8.62 2.95 -0.32
C GLY A 89 -8.57 2.84 1.20
N TRP A 90 -9.20 1.82 1.78
CA TRP A 90 -9.12 1.58 3.23
C TRP A 90 -7.73 1.14 3.68
N SER A 91 -7.06 0.30 2.90
CA SER A 91 -5.68 -0.11 3.16
C SER A 91 -4.75 1.10 3.25
N PHE A 92 -4.89 2.05 2.31
CA PHE A 92 -4.13 3.30 2.31
C PHE A 92 -4.39 4.14 3.58
N ARG A 93 -5.65 4.25 4.01
CA ARG A 93 -6.02 4.99 5.22
C ARG A 93 -5.45 4.34 6.49
N LEU A 94 -5.58 3.02 6.62
CA LEU A 94 -5.05 2.25 7.75
C LEU A 94 -3.52 2.25 7.79
N MET A 95 -2.88 2.15 6.63
CA MET A 95 -1.42 2.21 6.50
C MET A 95 -0.87 3.51 7.09
N ARG A 96 -1.47 4.66 6.78
CA ARG A 96 -1.07 5.95 7.36
C ARG A 96 -1.19 5.97 8.88
N TYR A 97 -2.25 5.37 9.41
CA TYR A 97 -2.43 5.23 10.86
C TYR A 97 -1.32 4.36 11.47
N TYR A 98 -1.00 3.20 10.90
CA TYR A 98 0.07 2.35 11.41
C TYR A 98 1.46 2.98 11.29
N GLN A 99 1.74 3.74 10.23
CA GLN A 99 2.99 4.48 10.08
C GLN A 99 3.15 5.55 11.16
N PHE A 100 2.06 6.23 11.51
CA PHE A 100 2.06 7.18 12.61
C PHE A 100 2.33 6.47 13.95
N GLU A 101 1.66 5.34 14.22
CA GLU A 101 1.90 4.56 15.43
C GLU A 101 3.36 4.08 15.56
N LEU A 102 3.95 3.57 14.47
CA LEU A 102 5.35 3.13 14.42
C LEU A 102 6.28 4.30 14.75
N SER A 103 6.08 5.44 14.10
CA SER A 103 6.88 6.65 14.34
C SER A 103 6.80 7.13 15.79
N CYS A 104 5.62 7.08 16.41
CA CYS A 104 5.45 7.41 17.82
C CYS A 104 6.14 6.42 18.77
N LYS A 105 6.13 5.12 18.44
CA LYS A 105 6.84 4.10 19.22
C LYS A 105 8.35 4.33 19.15
N ASP A 106 8.90 4.57 17.97
CA ASP A 106 10.32 4.82 17.77
C ASP A 106 10.79 6.07 18.54
N TYR A 107 10.01 7.16 18.48
CA TYR A 107 10.30 8.37 19.25
C TYR A 107 10.33 8.12 20.77
N ARG A 108 9.40 7.31 21.30
CA ARG A 108 9.37 6.96 22.73
C ARG A 108 10.55 6.09 23.14
N SER A 109 10.92 5.12 22.30
CA SER A 109 12.06 4.22 22.54
C SER A 109 13.38 5.01 22.57
N ASN A 110 13.61 5.87 21.58
CA ASN A 110 14.83 6.69 21.50
C ASN A 110 14.99 7.65 22.69
N ARG A 111 13.88 8.15 23.25
CA ARG A 111 13.94 9.03 24.44
C ARG A 111 14.28 8.29 25.74
N ARG A 112 14.05 6.97 25.81
CA ARG A 112 14.38 6.15 27.00
C ARG A 112 15.85 5.73 27.03
N MET A 113 16.49 5.57 25.86
CA MET A 113 17.92 5.21 25.77
C MET A 113 18.87 6.38 26.07
N GLN A 114 18.38 7.63 26.07
CA GLN A 114 19.17 8.84 26.33
C GLN A 114 19.05 9.35 27.77
N ARG A 115 18.53 8.52 28.69
CA ARG A 115 18.42 8.80 30.13
C ARG A 115 19.14 7.71 30.90
#